data_AF-A0A260UP36-F1
#
_entry.id   AF-A0A260UP36-F1
#
_cell.length_a   1.000
_cell.length_b   1.000
_cell.length_c   1.000
_cell.angle_alpha   90.00
_cell.angle_beta   90.00
_cell.angle_gamma   90.00
#
_symmetry.space_group_name_H-M   'P 1'
#
loop_
_entity.id
_entity.type
_entity.pdbx_description
1 polymer ?
#
loop_
_entity_poly.entity_id
_entity_poly.type
_entity_poly.pdbx_seq_one_letter_code
_entity_poly.pdbx_strand_id
1 'polypeptide(L)' 'MQRHTEDQIVLEFARKWEPYGGADASEILVCFGLSVDQYRARLQSALTRQSALDLDPTLYRRLLRYATTR' A
#
# COMPACT_ATOMS: atom_id res chain seq x y z
N MET A 1 0.32 -11.88 -16.69
CA MET A 1 1.10 -12.14 -15.44
C MET A 1 1.56 -10.87 -14.70
N GLN A 2 1.07 -9.65 -15.05
CA GLN A 2 1.65 -8.38 -14.53
C GLN A 2 1.14 -7.93 -13.14
N ARG A 3 -0.04 -8.38 -12.70
CA ARG A 3 -0.71 -7.84 -11.49
C ARG A 3 -0.04 -8.19 -10.16
N HIS A 4 0.60 -9.35 -10.05
CA HIS A 4 1.34 -9.71 -8.83
C HIS A 4 2.53 -8.79 -8.58
N THR A 5 3.24 -8.38 -9.64
CA THR A 5 4.40 -7.47 -9.52
C THR A 5 3.94 -6.07 -9.10
N GLU A 6 2.82 -5.60 -9.64
CA GLU A 6 2.23 -4.32 -9.24
C GLU A 6 1.77 -4.29 -7.78
N ASP A 7 1.12 -5.36 -7.30
CA ASP A 7 0.71 -5.46 -5.89
C ASP A 7 1.93 -5.47 -4.95
N GLN A 8 3.03 -6.15 -5.34
CA GLN A 8 4.29 -6.12 -4.59
C GLN A 8 4.90 -4.72 -4.53
N ILE A 9 4.96 -3.99 -5.64
CA ILE A 9 5.49 -2.61 -5.68
C ILE A 9 4.69 -1.69 -4.74
N VAL A 10 3.36 -1.82 -4.73
CA VAL A 10 2.49 -1.04 -3.84
C VAL A 10 2.77 -1.36 -2.37
N LEU A 11 2.94 -2.65 -2.04
CA LEU A 11 3.22 -3.10 -0.67
C LEU A 11 4.62 -2.68 -0.20
N GLU A 12 5.64 -2.79 -1.05
CA GLU A 12 7.00 -2.35 -0.74
C GLU A 12 7.08 -0.84 -0.52
N PHE A 13 6.40 -0.07 -1.38
CA PHE A 13 6.28 1.38 -1.18
C PHE A 13 5.55 1.70 0.13
N ALA A 14 4.44 1.03 0.42
CA ALA A 14 3.70 1.23 1.67
C ALA A 14 4.58 0.91 2.89
N ARG A 15 5.35 -0.18 2.84
CA ARG A 15 6.30 -0.58 3.89
C ARG A 15 7.39 0.47 4.12
N LYS A 16 7.91 1.09 3.06
CA LYS A 16 8.91 2.17 3.15
C LYS A 16 8.36 3.38 3.91
N TRP A 17 7.08 3.69 3.73
CA TRP A 17 6.43 4.88 4.29
C TRP A 17 5.68 4.63 5.61
N GLU A 18 5.52 3.38 6.04
CA GLU A 18 4.83 3.02 7.28
C GLU A 18 5.37 3.73 8.53
N PRO A 19 6.70 3.87 8.74
CA PRO A 19 7.23 4.57 9.90
C PRO A 19 6.83 6.04 10.00
N TYR A 20 6.45 6.66 8.87
CA TYR A 20 6.02 8.06 8.77
C TYR A 20 4.49 8.21 8.81
N GLY A 21 3.75 7.11 9.03
CA GLY A 21 2.29 7.09 9.00
C GLY A 21 1.69 6.96 7.59
N GLY A 22 2.51 6.68 6.58
CA GLY A 22 2.10 6.56 5.18
C GLY A 22 2.77 7.59 4.27
N ALA A 23 2.61 7.40 2.96
CA ALA A 23 3.19 8.29 1.97
C ALA A 23 2.32 9.54 1.79
N ASP A 24 2.96 10.68 1.55
CA ASP A 24 2.27 11.92 1.21
C ASP A 24 1.70 11.89 -0.22
N ALA A 25 0.73 12.75 -0.49
CA ALA A 25 0.09 12.91 -1.80
C ALA A 25 1.09 13.15 -2.94
N SER A 26 2.13 13.96 -2.73
CA SER A 26 3.12 14.24 -3.77
C SER A 26 3.93 13.00 -4.15
N GLU A 27 4.38 12.21 -3.17
CA GLU A 27 5.12 10.97 -3.42
C GLU A 27 4.27 9.92 -4.12
N ILE A 28 3.01 9.77 -3.69
CA ILE A 28 2.06 8.85 -4.33
C ILE A 28 1.82 9.24 -5.79
N LEU A 29 1.64 10.54 -6.06
CA LEU A 29 1.45 11.05 -7.41
C LEU A 29 2.67 10.83 -8.29
N VAL A 30 3.89 11.07 -7.77
CA VAL A 30 5.13 10.89 -8.52
C VAL A 30 5.40 9.41 -8.82
N CYS A 31 5.21 8.52 -7.85
CA CYS A 31 5.50 7.09 -8.03
C CYS A 31 4.43 6.33 -8.80
N PHE A 32 3.15 6.68 -8.64
CA PHE A 32 2.03 5.89 -9.18
C PHE A 32 1.11 6.67 -10.11
N GLY A 33 1.20 8.01 -10.18
CA GLY A 33 0.25 8.84 -10.91
C GLY A 33 -1.16 8.82 -10.30
N LEU A 34 -1.28 8.47 -9.01
CA LEU A 34 -2.56 8.29 -8.33
C LEU A 34 -2.82 9.39 -7.31
N SER A 35 -4.11 9.64 -7.04
CA SER A 35 -4.53 10.36 -5.84
C SER A 35 -4.34 9.48 -4.60
N VAL A 36 -4.25 10.08 -3.41
CA VAL A 36 -4.12 9.35 -2.14
C VAL A 36 -5.24 8.31 -1.97
N ASP A 37 -6.48 8.68 -2.28
CA ASP A 37 -7.64 7.79 -2.16
C ASP A 37 -7.55 6.57 -3.11
N GLN A 38 -7.20 6.81 -4.37
CA GLN A 38 -6.98 5.74 -5.36
C GLN A 38 -5.83 4.81 -4.94
N TYR A 39 -4.75 5.38 -4.38
CA TYR A 39 -3.65 4.60 -3.84
C TYR A 39 -4.08 3.76 -2.64
N ARG A 40 -4.86 4.31 -1.71
CA ARG A 40 -5.40 3.57 -0.55
C ARG A 40 -6.31 2.43 -0.96
N ALA A 41 -7.22 2.64 -1.91
CA ALA A 41 -8.08 1.59 -2.46
C ALA A 41 -7.26 0.46 -3.12
N ARG A 42 -6.19 0.83 -3.83
CA ARG A 42 -5.26 -0.12 -4.44
C ARG A 42 -4.46 -0.90 -3.38
N LEU A 43 -3.95 -0.21 -2.36
CA LEU A 43 -3.23 -0.84 -1.24
C LEU A 43 -4.13 -1.82 -0.48
N GLN A 44 -5.39 -1.46 -0.22
CA GLN A 44 -6.37 -2.36 0.39
C GLN A 44 -6.59 -3.62 -0.46
N SER A 45 -6.69 -3.46 -1.78
CA SER A 45 -6.83 -4.58 -2.72
C SER A 45 -5.60 -5.48 -2.74
N ALA A 46 -4.39 -4.91 -2.66
CA ALA A 46 -3.14 -5.66 -2.57
C ALA A 46 -3.01 -6.42 -1.24
N LEU A 47 -3.45 -5.82 -0.13
CA LEU A 47 -3.44 -6.41 1.20
C LEU A 47 -4.44 -7.58 1.35
N THR A 48 -5.55 -7.57 0.60
CA THR A 48 -6.54 -8.67 0.64
C THR A 48 -6.18 -9.86 -0.26
N ARG A 49 -5.11 -9.76 -1.05
CA ARG A 49 -4.61 -10.82 -1.94
C ARG A 49 -3.49 -11.63 -1.31
N GLN A 50 -3.14 -12.73 -1.98
CA GLN A 50 -2.07 -13.67 -1.59
C GLN A 50 -0.71 -13.00 -1.31
N SER A 51 -0.46 -11.82 -1.89
CA SER A 51 0.72 -10.99 -1.66
C SER A 51 0.90 -10.51 -0.20
N ALA A 52 -0.15 -10.57 0.62
CA ALA A 52 -0.06 -10.22 2.03
C ALA A 52 0.31 -11.37 2.96
N LEU A 53 0.40 -12.61 2.46
CA LEU A 53 0.71 -13.78 3.29
C LEU A 53 2.14 -13.77 3.85
N ASP A 54 3.04 -13.00 3.23
CA ASP A 54 4.44 -12.85 3.67
C ASP A 54 4.66 -11.62 4.58
N LEU A 55 3.65 -10.75 4.73
CA LEU A 55 3.76 -9.56 5.58
C LEU A 55 3.73 -9.93 7.05
N ASP A 56 4.57 -9.27 7.84
CA ASP A 56 4.48 -9.32 9.29
C ASP A 56 3.06 -8.91 9.76
N PRO A 57 2.42 -9.63 10.70
CA PRO A 57 1.05 -9.36 11.12
C PRO A 57 0.85 -7.96 11.72
N THR A 58 1.87 -7.37 12.33
CA THR A 58 1.80 -6.02 12.89
C THR A 58 1.87 -4.98 11.77
N LEU A 59 2.77 -5.16 10.80
CA LEU A 59 2.88 -4.31 9.61
C LEU A 59 1.57 -4.35 8.80
N TYR A 60 1.03 -5.55 8.57
CA TYR A 60 -0.26 -5.74 7.88
C TYR A 60 -1.38 -4.91 8.53
N ARG A 61 -1.53 -4.98 9.86
CA ARG A 61 -2.58 -4.23 10.57
C ARG A 61 -2.41 -2.72 10.45
N ARG A 62 -1.17 -2.22 10.48
CA ARG A 62 -0.88 -0.78 10.35
C ARG A 62 -1.16 -0.28 8.93
N LEU A 63 -0.72 -1.03 7.92
CA LEU A 63 -1.00 -0.71 6.52
C LEU A 63 -2.50 -0.78 6.21
N LEU A 64 -3.20 -1.78 6.76
CA LEU A 64 -4.65 -1.88 6.62
C LEU A 64 -5.35 -0.69 7.26
N ARG A 65 -4.96 -0.28 8.48
CA ARG A 65 -5.50 0.92 9.14
C ARG A 65 -5.30 2.15 8.26
N TYR A 66 -4.09 2.38 7.77
CA TYR A 66 -3.79 3.49 6.87
C TYR A 66 -4.68 3.47 5.61
N ALA A 67 -4.83 2.32 4.95
CA ALA A 67 -5.64 2.17 3.75
C ALA A 67 -7.14 2.40 3.99
N THR A 68 -7.64 2.07 5.19
CA THR A 68 -9.06 2.28 5.57
C THR A 68 -9.34 3.63 6.20
N THR A 69 -8.31 4.42 6.50
CA THR A 69 -8.52 5.75 7.08
C THR A 69 -9.15 6.63 6.01
N ARG A 70 -10.23 7.34 6.39
CA ARG A 70 -10.98 8.22 5.49
C ARG A 70 -10.42 9.64 5.54
#